data_AF-A0A1Q5LBU1-F1
#
_entry.id   AF-A0A1Q5LBU1-F1
#
_cell.length_a   1.000
_cell.length_b   1.000
_cell.length_c   1.000
_cell.angle_alpha   90.00
_cell.angle_beta   90.00
_cell.angle_gamma   90.00
#
_symmetry.space_group_name_H-M   'P 1'
#
loop_
_entity.id
_entity.type
_entity.pdbx_description
1 polymer ?
#
loop_
_entity_poly.entity_id
_entity_poly.type
_entity_poly.pdbx_seq_one_letter_code
_entity_poly.pdbx_strand_id
1 'polypeptide(L)'
;MSFGFPTTASAATVYSSDQCSSSGNSRCIMLNYNSGNGGWLSACFLSNTEISNYSGHYAGDGIQVHYVFNTHQIQYSLHYGTSGCWGGNGADQPVKNNAAAVGNNLASCTAVIHYNSGYGGAQDKFSAGTNGNLNSTLKNENASQSLIC
;
A
#
# COMPACT_ATOMS: atom_id res chain seq x y z
N MET A 1 31.48 -32.75 25.59
CA MET A 1 32.05 -31.48 25.11
C MET A 1 31.10 -30.95 24.05
N SER A 2 30.81 -29.66 24.17
CA SER A 2 29.91 -28.85 23.36
C SER A 2 30.20 -28.85 21.85
N PHE A 3 29.46 -28.20 20.95
CA PHE A 3 28.29 -27.32 20.92
C PHE A 3 27.79 -27.43 19.47
N GLY A 4 26.49 -27.64 19.24
CA GLY A 4 25.86 -27.34 17.95
C GLY A 4 24.96 -26.13 18.16
N PHE A 5 25.47 -24.94 17.87
CA PHE A 5 24.77 -23.67 18.05
C PHE A 5 23.46 -23.62 17.25
N PRO A 6 22.45 -22.87 17.74
CA PRO A 6 21.20 -22.68 17.02
C PRO A 6 21.51 -22.08 15.65
N THR A 7 20.98 -22.69 14.59
CA THR A 7 20.89 -22.03 13.29
C THR A 7 20.13 -20.74 13.52
N THR A 8 20.83 -19.61 13.48
CA THR A 8 20.21 -18.30 13.38
C THR A 8 19.32 -18.36 12.14
N ALA A 9 18.01 -18.47 12.35
CA ALA A 9 17.04 -18.22 11.32
C ALA A 9 17.32 -16.81 10.82
N SER A 10 17.94 -16.68 9.64
CA SER A 10 17.95 -15.41 8.94
C SER A 10 16.48 -15.08 8.72
N ALA A 11 15.97 -14.12 9.49
CA ALA A 11 14.67 -13.51 9.27
C ALA A 11 14.57 -13.18 7.78
N ALA A 12 13.78 -13.95 7.04
CA ALA A 12 13.64 -13.70 5.61
C ALA A 12 12.90 -12.38 5.46
N THR A 13 13.56 -11.39 4.87
CA THR A 13 12.93 -10.13 4.49
C THR A 13 12.24 -10.34 3.16
N VAL A 14 10.92 -10.24 3.14
CA VAL A 14 10.10 -10.38 1.93
C VAL A 14 9.53 -9.02 1.59
N TYR A 15 9.51 -8.66 0.31
CA TYR A 15 8.90 -7.42 -0.15
C TYR A 15 7.55 -7.74 -0.78
N SER A 16 6.50 -7.05 -0.34
CA SER A 16 5.15 -7.22 -0.85
C SER A 16 4.62 -5.90 -1.40
N SER A 17 4.13 -5.93 -2.63
CA SER A 17 3.53 -4.76 -3.28
C SER A 17 2.03 -4.90 -3.55
N ASP A 18 1.49 -6.10 -3.33
CA ASP A 18 0.11 -6.44 -3.57
C ASP A 18 -0.46 -7.20 -2.37
N GLN A 19 -1.49 -6.65 -1.77
CA GLN A 19 -2.30 -7.26 -0.72
C GLN A 19 -3.76 -7.39 -1.17
N CYS A 20 -4.02 -7.34 -2.49
CA CYS A 20 -5.38 -7.32 -3.03
C CYS A 20 -5.58 -8.27 -4.21
N SER A 21 -4.73 -8.20 -5.23
CA SER A 21 -4.86 -8.99 -6.47
C SER A 21 -4.56 -10.47 -6.24
N SER A 22 -3.64 -10.75 -5.32
CA SER A 22 -3.31 -12.10 -4.83
C SER A 22 -4.53 -12.80 -4.20
N SER A 23 -5.55 -12.03 -3.80
CA SER A 23 -6.81 -12.52 -3.23
C SER A 23 -7.90 -12.76 -4.27
N GLY A 24 -7.61 -12.58 -5.57
CA GLY A 24 -8.60 -12.69 -6.66
C GLY A 24 -9.60 -11.53 -6.73
N ASN A 25 -9.35 -10.43 -5.99
CA ASN A 25 -10.20 -9.25 -6.02
C ASN A 25 -9.89 -8.36 -7.22
N SER A 26 -10.93 -7.92 -7.92
CA SER A 26 -10.84 -6.97 -9.02
C SER A 26 -10.93 -5.50 -8.57
N ARG A 27 -11.11 -5.26 -7.27
CA ARG A 27 -11.33 -3.93 -6.66
C ARG A 27 -10.39 -3.72 -5.48
N CYS A 28 -9.44 -2.80 -5.64
CA CYS A 28 -8.37 -2.53 -4.69
C CYS A 28 -8.22 -1.03 -4.42
N ILE A 29 -7.71 -0.69 -3.25
CA ILE A 29 -7.10 0.60 -3.00
C ILE A 29 -5.73 0.61 -3.64
N MET A 30 -5.40 1.72 -4.26
CA MET A 30 -4.14 1.97 -4.94
C MET A 30 -3.46 3.18 -4.28
N LEU A 31 -2.32 2.95 -3.63
CA LEU A 31 -1.44 4.02 -3.18
C LEU A 31 -0.40 4.28 -4.26
N ASN A 32 -0.25 5.53 -4.66
CA ASN A 32 0.71 5.93 -5.68
C ASN A 32 1.86 6.69 -5.05
N TYR A 33 3.07 6.37 -5.49
CA TYR A 33 4.27 7.11 -5.08
C TYR A 33 4.22 8.58 -5.52
N ASN A 34 3.57 8.87 -6.66
CA ASN A 34 3.43 10.23 -7.17
C ASN A 34 1.97 10.69 -7.17
N SER A 35 1.79 12.01 -7.16
CA SER A 35 0.49 12.69 -7.26
C SER A 35 0.42 13.47 -8.56
N GLY A 36 -0.77 13.61 -9.14
CA GLY A 36 -0.96 14.26 -10.42
C GLY A 36 -2.43 14.59 -10.68
N ASN A 37 -2.70 15.23 -11.81
CA ASN A 37 -4.05 15.65 -12.19
C ASN A 37 -4.59 14.72 -13.28
N GLY A 38 -5.27 13.63 -12.89
CA GLY A 38 -5.98 12.74 -13.82
C GLY A 38 -5.18 11.56 -14.38
N GLY A 39 -3.98 11.27 -13.87
CA GLY A 39 -3.19 10.09 -14.21
C GLY A 39 -1.91 10.02 -13.39
N TRP A 40 -1.72 8.92 -12.67
CA TRP A 40 -0.52 8.70 -11.85
C TRP A 40 0.36 7.65 -12.52
N LEU A 41 1.31 8.14 -13.32
CA LEU A 41 2.32 7.29 -13.96
C LEU A 41 3.44 6.99 -12.95
N SER A 42 3.16 6.16 -11.95
CA SER A 42 4.10 5.80 -10.90
C SER A 42 3.94 4.36 -10.42
N ALA A 43 4.92 3.91 -9.63
CA ALA A 43 4.82 2.65 -8.93
C ALA A 43 3.68 2.77 -7.91
N CYS A 44 2.97 1.67 -7.71
CA CYS A 44 1.82 1.66 -6.85
C CYS A 44 1.81 0.45 -5.92
N PHE A 45 1.13 0.62 -4.81
CA PHE A 45 0.90 -0.42 -3.82
C PHE A 45 -0.58 -0.68 -3.74
N LEU A 46 -0.96 -1.95 -3.74
CA LEU A 46 -2.35 -2.37 -3.77
C LEU A 46 -2.74 -3.03 -2.47
N SER A 47 -3.91 -2.67 -1.98
CA SER A 47 -4.46 -3.24 -0.76
C SER A 47 -5.98 -3.23 -0.81
N ASN A 48 -6.63 -4.24 -0.23
CA ASN A 48 -8.07 -4.24 0.03
C ASN A 48 -8.37 -4.46 1.52
N THR A 49 -7.35 -4.35 2.36
CA THR A 49 -7.42 -4.59 3.79
C THR A 49 -6.93 -3.36 4.56
N GLU A 50 -7.18 -3.37 5.85
CA GLU A 50 -6.62 -2.39 6.76
C GLU A 50 -5.15 -2.69 7.01
N ILE A 51 -4.32 -1.66 6.99
CA ILE A 51 -2.88 -1.77 7.22
C ILE A 51 -2.54 -0.82 8.35
N SER A 52 -2.34 -1.39 9.53
CA SER A 52 -1.97 -0.63 10.74
C SER A 52 -0.58 0.00 10.63
N ASN A 53 0.29 -0.53 9.77
CA ASN A 53 1.61 0.06 9.53
C ASN A 53 2.13 -0.28 8.13
N TYR A 54 2.40 0.75 7.33
CA TYR A 54 2.99 0.60 6.00
C TYR A 54 4.45 0.15 6.02
N SER A 55 5.13 0.12 7.17
CA SER A 55 6.48 -0.46 7.23
C SER A 55 6.49 -1.97 6.97
N GLY A 56 5.34 -2.64 7.07
CA GLY A 56 5.25 -4.08 6.91
C GLY A 56 4.52 -4.81 8.03
N HIS A 57 4.51 -6.12 7.94
CA HIS A 57 3.99 -7.03 8.97
C HIS A 57 4.91 -8.26 9.14
N TYR A 58 4.71 -9.00 10.23
CA TYR A 58 5.38 -10.27 10.44
C TYR A 58 4.46 -11.41 10.00
N ALA A 59 4.92 -12.24 9.06
CA ALA A 59 4.12 -13.33 8.48
C ALA A 59 4.22 -14.67 9.23
N GLY A 60 4.92 -14.70 10.38
CA GLY A 60 5.29 -15.92 11.10
C GLY A 60 6.75 -16.31 10.85
N ASP A 61 7.29 -17.22 11.66
CA ASP A 61 8.65 -17.80 11.50
C ASP A 61 9.80 -16.77 11.41
N GLY A 62 9.61 -15.57 11.97
CA GLY A 62 10.59 -14.48 11.90
C GLY A 62 10.66 -13.78 10.54
N ILE A 63 9.73 -14.04 9.63
CA ILE A 63 9.67 -13.42 8.30
C ILE A 63 9.06 -12.01 8.43
N GLN A 64 9.82 -11.00 8.02
CA GLN A 64 9.35 -9.62 7.98
C GLN A 64 8.97 -9.26 6.54
N VAL A 65 7.70 -8.95 6.32
CA VAL A 65 7.17 -8.53 5.03
C VAL A 65 7.15 -7.01 4.99
N HIS A 66 7.96 -6.38 4.14
CA HIS A 66 7.98 -4.94 3.93
C HIS A 66 7.06 -4.56 2.78
N TYR A 67 6.22 -3.54 2.97
CA TYR A 67 5.37 -3.05 1.89
C TYR A 67 6.15 -2.06 1.03
N VAL A 68 6.22 -2.35 -0.27
CA VAL A 68 6.91 -1.50 -1.25
C VAL A 68 6.00 -1.16 -2.42
N PHE A 69 6.23 -0.01 -3.04
CA PHE A 69 5.62 0.28 -4.33
C PHE A 69 6.27 -0.59 -5.41
N ASN A 70 5.48 -1.06 -6.37
CA ASN A 70 6.03 -1.79 -7.49
C ASN A 70 5.29 -1.43 -8.78
N THR A 71 5.94 -1.71 -9.91
CA THR A 71 5.33 -1.63 -11.23
C THR A 71 4.60 -2.93 -11.54
N HIS A 72 3.47 -3.15 -10.87
CA HIS A 72 2.60 -4.25 -11.25
C HIS A 72 1.79 -3.86 -12.50
N GLN A 73 1.96 -4.64 -13.57
CA GLN A 73 1.13 -4.56 -14.79
C GLN A 73 -0.25 -5.19 -14.58
N ILE A 74 -0.82 -5.05 -13.38
CA ILE A 74 -2.16 -5.57 -13.13
C ILE A 74 -3.11 -4.51 -13.66
N GLN A 75 -3.84 -4.87 -14.72
CA GLN A 75 -4.92 -4.06 -15.26
C GLN A 75 -6.11 -4.18 -14.31
N TYR A 76 -6.38 -3.14 -13.52
CA TYR A 76 -7.62 -3.07 -12.75
C TYR A 76 -8.67 -2.35 -13.59
N SER A 77 -9.87 -2.92 -13.65
CA SER A 77 -11.02 -2.22 -14.19
C SER A 77 -11.54 -1.26 -13.12
N LEU A 78 -11.07 -0.02 -13.14
CA LEU A 78 -11.63 1.02 -12.28
C LEU A 78 -13.06 1.35 -12.71
N HIS A 79 -13.80 1.98 -11.80
CA HIS A 79 -15.08 2.61 -12.09
C HIS A 79 -14.99 3.67 -13.22
N TYR A 80 -13.78 4.19 -13.50
CA TYR A 80 -13.50 5.21 -14.53
C TYR A 80 -12.49 4.79 -15.62
N GLY A 81 -12.20 3.50 -15.79
CA GLY A 81 -11.31 2.98 -16.86
C GLY A 81 -10.21 2.05 -16.36
N THR A 82 -9.29 1.63 -17.23
CA THR A 82 -8.15 0.80 -16.81
C THR A 82 -7.09 1.67 -16.13
N SER A 83 -6.85 1.49 -14.84
CA SER A 83 -5.60 1.94 -14.22
C SER A 83 -4.73 0.75 -13.87
N GLY A 84 -3.45 1.03 -13.68
CA GLY A 84 -2.41 0.08 -13.32
C GLY A 84 -1.26 0.87 -12.71
N CYS A 85 -0.30 0.18 -12.11
CA CYS A 85 0.93 0.83 -11.65
C CYS A 85 1.84 1.08 -12.88
N TRP A 86 1.55 2.12 -13.66
CA TRP A 86 2.26 2.41 -14.90
C TRP A 86 3.37 3.44 -14.67
N GLY A 87 4.50 3.03 -14.12
CA GLY A 87 5.68 3.89 -14.05
C GLY A 87 6.70 3.42 -13.03
N GLY A 88 7.97 3.32 -13.42
CA GLY A 88 9.07 2.87 -12.54
C GLY A 88 9.42 3.83 -11.40
N ASN A 89 8.78 5.00 -11.33
CA ASN A 89 9.14 6.03 -10.37
C ASN A 89 8.65 5.64 -8.98
N GLY A 90 9.60 5.44 -8.05
CA GLY A 90 9.34 4.95 -6.71
C GLY A 90 9.22 3.43 -6.59
N ALA A 91 9.54 2.65 -7.64
CA ALA A 91 9.55 1.19 -7.52
C ALA A 91 10.56 0.74 -6.44
N ASP A 92 10.17 -0.29 -5.69
CA ASP A 92 10.88 -0.85 -4.53
C ASP A 92 11.09 0.12 -3.36
N GLN A 93 10.51 1.34 -3.43
CA GLN A 93 10.48 2.25 -2.28
C GLN A 93 9.45 1.79 -1.25
N PRO A 94 9.73 1.99 0.05
CA PRO A 94 8.79 1.65 1.10
C PRO A 94 7.53 2.51 0.99
N VAL A 95 6.36 1.91 1.23
CA VAL A 95 5.06 2.60 1.12
C VAL A 95 4.87 3.68 2.19
N LYS A 96 5.46 3.44 3.36
CA LYS A 96 5.45 4.35 4.50
C LYS A 96 6.19 5.65 4.15
N ASN A 97 5.58 6.79 4.47
CA ASN A 97 6.08 8.15 4.26
C ASN A 97 6.48 8.45 2.79
N ASN A 98 5.83 7.81 1.82
CA ASN A 98 6.16 7.98 0.40
C ASN A 98 4.94 7.95 -0.52
N ALA A 99 3.72 7.74 0.00
CA ALA A 99 2.53 7.80 -0.84
C ALA A 99 2.11 9.27 -1.04
N ALA A 100 1.74 9.61 -2.26
CA ALA A 100 1.33 10.95 -2.63
C ALA A 100 -0.12 11.02 -3.14
N ALA A 101 -0.70 9.90 -3.59
CA ALA A 101 -2.07 9.84 -4.05
C ALA A 101 -2.73 8.48 -3.77
N VAL A 102 -4.06 8.48 -3.79
CA VAL A 102 -4.90 7.33 -3.41
C VAL A 102 -6.02 7.16 -4.42
N GLY A 103 -6.12 5.98 -5.00
CA GLY A 103 -7.30 5.54 -5.75
C GLY A 103 -8.05 4.48 -4.97
N ASN A 104 -9.24 4.81 -4.46
CA ASN A 104 -10.10 3.83 -3.80
C ASN A 104 -11.09 3.22 -4.80
N ASN A 105 -10.84 1.98 -5.21
CA ASN A 105 -11.71 1.26 -6.15
C ASN A 105 -12.62 0.24 -5.47
N LEU A 106 -12.68 0.26 -4.13
CA LEU A 106 -13.62 -0.57 -3.39
C LEU A 106 -15.05 -0.15 -3.72
N ALA A 107 -15.96 -1.12 -3.64
CA ALA A 107 -17.36 -0.95 -4.03
C ALA A 107 -18.18 -0.14 -3.00
N SER A 108 -17.88 -0.37 -1.73
CA SER A 108 -18.73 0.06 -0.60
C SER A 108 -17.93 0.63 0.57
N CYS A 109 -16.61 0.56 0.52
CA CYS A 109 -15.75 0.95 1.63
C CYS A 109 -15.08 2.29 1.35
N THR A 110 -14.99 3.13 2.38
CA THR A 110 -14.18 4.36 2.38
C THR A 110 -12.78 4.04 2.86
N ALA A 111 -11.78 4.35 2.05
CA ALA A 111 -10.38 4.26 2.43
C ALA A 111 -9.98 5.48 3.25
N VAL A 112 -9.43 5.28 4.44
CA VAL A 112 -8.94 6.37 5.29
C VAL A 112 -7.44 6.21 5.44
N ILE A 113 -6.68 7.15 4.91
CA ILE A 113 -5.21 7.17 5.05
C ILE A 113 -4.87 8.00 6.27
N HIS A 114 -3.89 7.54 7.05
CA HIS A 114 -3.48 8.16 8.30
C HIS A 114 -2.00 8.53 8.27
N TYR A 115 -1.68 9.65 8.92
CA TYR A 115 -0.32 10.16 9.08
C TYR A 115 0.53 9.22 9.95
N ASN A 116 -0.01 8.72 11.07
CA ASN A 116 0.71 7.83 11.98
C ASN A 116 0.34 6.36 11.77
N SER A 117 1.23 5.47 12.20
CA SER A 117 0.91 4.05 12.35
C SER A 117 -0.13 3.85 13.46
N GLY A 118 -0.95 2.80 13.34
CA GLY A 118 -2.04 2.53 14.29
C GLY A 118 -3.27 3.44 14.10
N TYR A 119 -3.50 3.92 12.87
CA TYR A 119 -4.69 4.70 12.50
C TYR A 119 -4.82 6.04 13.26
N GLY A 120 -3.68 6.70 13.49
CA GLY A 120 -3.62 7.94 14.27
C GLY A 120 -3.19 9.16 13.46
N GLY A 121 -3.37 10.34 14.06
CA GLY A 121 -2.92 11.62 13.50
C GLY A 121 -3.89 12.21 12.47
N ALA A 122 -3.35 13.06 11.58
CA ALA A 122 -4.14 13.61 10.48
C ALA A 122 -4.58 12.48 9.54
N GLN A 123 -5.80 12.60 9.01
CA GLN A 123 -6.38 11.60 8.14
C GLN A 123 -6.99 12.23 6.90
N ASP A 124 -7.00 11.47 5.81
CA ASP A 124 -7.67 11.83 4.57
C ASP A 124 -8.58 10.69 4.12
N LYS A 125 -9.80 11.03 3.67
CA LYS A 125 -10.87 10.05 3.42
C LYS A 125 -11.23 10.04 1.95
N PHE A 126 -11.18 8.84 1.37
CA PHE A 126 -11.51 8.61 -0.03
C PHE A 126 -12.69 7.65 -0.09
N SER A 127 -13.86 8.16 -0.48
CA SER A 127 -15.07 7.36 -0.67
C SER A 127 -14.86 6.26 -1.71
N ALA A 128 -15.71 5.24 -1.68
CA ALA A 128 -15.73 4.17 -2.69
C ALA A 128 -15.79 4.75 -4.12
N GLY A 129 -14.93 4.25 -5.01
CA GLY A 129 -14.85 4.67 -6.40
C GLY A 129 -14.19 6.04 -6.64
N THR A 130 -13.63 6.67 -5.61
CA THR A 130 -12.97 7.99 -5.73
C THR A 130 -11.46 7.87 -5.80
N ASN A 131 -10.85 8.79 -6.53
CA ASN A 131 -9.42 8.94 -6.65
C ASN A 131 -9.03 10.40 -6.38
N GLY A 132 -7.92 10.59 -5.67
CA GLY A 132 -7.43 11.93 -5.37
C GLY A 132 -6.01 11.93 -4.86
N ASN A 133 -5.42 13.13 -4.86
CA ASN A 133 -4.12 13.34 -4.23
C ASN A 133 -4.32 13.43 -2.72
N LEU A 134 -3.35 12.92 -1.95
CA LEU A 134 -3.33 13.16 -0.52
C LEU A 134 -3.17 14.66 -0.26
N ASN A 135 -3.81 15.15 0.79
CA ASN A 135 -3.57 16.51 1.26
C ASN A 135 -2.08 16.74 1.58
N SER A 136 -1.68 18.00 1.68
CA SER A 136 -0.27 18.38 1.93
C SER A 136 0.29 17.86 3.27
N THR A 137 -0.57 17.46 4.20
CA THR A 137 -0.16 16.95 5.50
C THR A 137 0.17 15.45 5.44
N LEU A 138 -0.56 14.67 4.65
CA LEU A 138 -0.37 13.22 4.54
C LEU A 138 0.52 12.79 3.37
N LYS A 139 0.63 13.63 2.35
CA LYS A 139 1.49 13.36 1.20
C LYS A 139 2.94 13.17 1.66
N ASN A 140 3.52 12.03 1.33
CA ASN A 140 4.86 11.59 1.76
C ASN A 140 5.02 11.48 3.27
N GLU A 141 3.93 11.43 4.03
CA GLU A 141 3.95 11.32 5.48
C GLU A 141 2.88 10.35 6.00
N ASN A 142 2.39 9.48 5.13
CA ASN A 142 1.39 8.46 5.43
C ASN A 142 2.04 7.23 6.09
N ALA A 143 1.41 6.66 7.12
CA ALA A 143 1.95 5.50 7.81
C ALA A 143 0.95 4.36 8.04
N SER A 144 -0.35 4.57 7.86
CA SER A 144 -1.35 3.49 7.91
C SER A 144 -2.61 3.78 7.07
N GLN A 145 -3.46 2.77 6.87
CA GLN A 145 -4.80 2.91 6.31
C GLN A 145 -5.82 2.07 7.06
N SER A 146 -7.01 2.63 7.29
CA SER A 146 -8.18 1.88 7.75
C SER A 146 -9.27 1.88 6.67
N LEU A 147 -10.20 0.94 6.80
CA LEU A 147 -11.33 0.76 5.89
C LEU A 147 -12.61 0.94 6.67
N ILE A 148 -13.47 1.83 6.18
CA ILE A 148 -14.82 2.00 6.73
C ILE A 148 -15.80 1.45 5.71
N CYS A 149 -16.21 0.20 5.94
CA CYS A 149 -17.35 -0.47 5.34
C CYS A 149 -18.42 -0.60 6.44
#